data_AF-A0AAV7J150-F1
#
_entry.id   AF-A0AAV7J150-F1
#
_cell.length_a   1.000
_cell.length_b   1.000
_cell.length_c   1.000
_cell.angle_alpha   90.00
_cell.angle_beta   90.00
_cell.angle_gamma   90.00
#
_symmetry.space_group_name_H-M   'P 1'
#
loop_
_entity.id
_entity.type
_entity.pdbx_description
1 polymer ?
#
loop_
_entity_poly.entity_id
_entity_poly.type
_entity_poly.pdbx_seq_one_letter_code
_entity_poly.pdbx_strand_id
1 'polypeptide(L)'
;MSTTKNFYTQDLPPKGGYNPIQTSRVALRRILTPAVASGLTIATTVVGGIGYFFNYRYARRDQVELRSAKLAIMPMLLAERDRE
;
A
#
# COMPACT_ATOMS: atom_id res chain seq x y z
N MET A 1 -13.76 -73.92 -38.41
CA MET A 1 -12.90 -73.38 -37.34
C MET A 1 -13.66 -72.27 -36.64
N SER A 2 -14.14 -72.52 -35.42
CA SER A 2 -14.80 -71.49 -34.60
C SER A 2 -13.72 -70.69 -33.89
N THR A 3 -13.52 -69.44 -34.28
CA THR A 3 -12.47 -68.57 -33.76
C THR A 3 -12.97 -67.89 -32.48
N THR A 4 -12.55 -68.38 -31.32
CA THR A 4 -12.91 -67.79 -30.02
C THR A 4 -12.29 -66.40 -29.89
N LYS A 5 -13.12 -65.36 -29.84
CA LYS A 5 -12.71 -63.95 -29.71
C LYS A 5 -12.43 -63.63 -28.24
N ASN A 6 -11.16 -63.45 -27.88
CA ASN A 6 -10.77 -63.02 -26.54
C ASN A 6 -11.13 -61.54 -26.35
N PHE A 7 -11.95 -61.23 -25.33
CA PHE A 7 -12.38 -59.87 -25.02
C PHE A 7 -11.41 -59.23 -24.02
N TYR A 8 -10.66 -58.22 -24.48
CA TYR A 8 -9.94 -57.33 -23.58
C TYR A 8 -10.86 -56.18 -23.19
N THR A 9 -10.99 -55.93 -21.88
CA THR A 9 -11.71 -54.76 -21.39
C THR A 9 -10.79 -53.55 -21.54
N GLN A 10 -11.03 -52.73 -22.56
CA GLN A 10 -10.35 -51.47 -22.75
C GLN A 10 -11.04 -50.41 -21.90
N ASP A 11 -10.26 -49.55 -21.23
CA ASP A 11 -10.84 -48.35 -20.60
C ASP A 11 -11.16 -47.34 -21.70
N LEU A 12 -12.44 -47.00 -21.84
CA LEU A 12 -12.96 -46.13 -22.88
C LEU A 12 -13.66 -44.93 -22.23
N PRO A 13 -13.63 -43.75 -22.87
CA PRO A 13 -14.41 -42.62 -22.39
C PRO A 13 -15.90 -42.98 -22.36
N PRO A 14 -16.68 -42.33 -21.49
CA PRO A 14 -18.13 -42.53 -21.43
C PRO A 14 -18.75 -42.25 -22.80
N LYS A 15 -19.86 -42.95 -23.12
CA LYS A 15 -20.51 -42.86 -24.44
C LYS A 15 -20.94 -41.43 -24.84
N GLY A 16 -21.09 -40.52 -23.87
CA GLY A 16 -21.41 -39.10 -24.08
C GLY A 16 -20.21 -38.14 -24.04
N GLY A 17 -18.99 -38.65 -23.92
CA GLY A 17 -17.78 -37.85 -23.77
C GLY A 17 -17.61 -37.24 -22.36
N TYR A 18 -16.47 -36.60 -22.13
CA TYR A 18 -16.22 -35.83 -20.92
C TYR A 18 -16.87 -34.44 -20.99
N ASN A 19 -17.17 -33.86 -19.83
CA ASN A 19 -17.59 -32.47 -19.76
C ASN A 19 -16.48 -31.55 -20.33
N PRO A 20 -16.87 -30.45 -21.00
CA PRO A 20 -15.92 -29.51 -21.54
C PRO A 20 -15.07 -28.90 -20.42
N ILE A 21 -13.76 -29.03 -20.54
CA ILE A 21 -12.80 -28.42 -19.61
C ILE A 21 -12.59 -26.98 -20.04
N GLN A 22 -12.73 -26.04 -19.10
CA GLN A 22 -12.41 -24.64 -19.35
C GLN A 22 -10.88 -24.46 -19.44
N THR A 23 -10.37 -24.36 -20.66
CA THR A 23 -8.94 -24.11 -20.93
C THR A 23 -8.61 -22.62 -21.03
N SER A 24 -9.63 -21.78 -21.25
CA SER A 24 -9.48 -20.32 -21.36
C SER A 24 -9.21 -19.69 -20.00
N ARG A 25 -8.38 -18.64 -19.98
CA ARG A 25 -8.16 -17.82 -18.78
C ARG A 25 -9.46 -17.11 -18.37
N VAL A 26 -9.86 -17.29 -17.11
CA VAL A 26 -10.93 -16.50 -16.48
C VAL A 26 -10.32 -15.23 -15.90
N ALA A 27 -10.71 -14.06 -16.42
CA ALA A 27 -10.23 -12.78 -15.91
C ALA A 27 -10.89 -12.47 -14.56
N LEU A 28 -10.07 -12.18 -13.55
CA LEU A 28 -10.55 -11.72 -12.25
C LEU A 28 -11.01 -10.26 -12.32
N ARG A 29 -12.05 -9.92 -11.55
CA ARG A 29 -12.53 -8.55 -11.42
C ARG A 29 -11.43 -7.68 -10.79
N ARG A 30 -11.16 -6.51 -11.38
CA ARG A 30 -10.22 -5.53 -10.83
C ARG A 30 -10.92 -4.70 -9.75
N ILE A 31 -10.36 -4.71 -8.54
CA ILE A 31 -10.85 -3.93 -7.40
C ILE A 31 -10.26 -2.51 -7.47
N LEU A 32 -8.97 -2.40 -7.78
CA LEU A 32 -8.27 -1.13 -7.98
C LEU A 32 -8.35 -0.71 -9.44
N THR A 33 -9.34 0.12 -9.75
CA THR A 33 -9.40 0.80 -11.04
C THR A 33 -8.51 2.06 -11.01
N PRO A 34 -8.07 2.59 -12.17
CA PRO A 34 -7.27 3.82 -12.20
C PRO A 34 -7.95 5.01 -11.50
N ALA A 35 -9.29 5.10 -11.56
CA ALA A 35 -10.06 6.14 -10.87
C ALA A 35 -10.04 5.97 -9.35
N VAL A 36 -10.13 4.73 -8.85
CA VAL A 36 -10.02 4.45 -7.41
C VAL A 36 -8.59 4.75 -6.94
N ALA A 37 -7.59 4.35 -7.71
CA ALA A 37 -6.19 4.62 -7.39
C ALA A 37 -5.88 6.12 -7.35
N SER A 38 -6.35 6.90 -8.33
CA SER A 38 -6.15 8.35 -8.33
C SER A 38 -6.91 9.04 -7.19
N GLY A 39 -8.15 8.61 -6.94
CA GLY A 39 -8.95 9.10 -5.82
C GLY A 39 -8.27 8.86 -4.47
N LEU A 40 -7.71 7.67 -4.25
CA LEU A 40 -6.95 7.35 -3.04
C LEU A 40 -5.73 8.25 -2.88
N THR A 41 -4.93 8.42 -3.94
CA THR A 41 -3.73 9.27 -3.89
C THR A 41 -4.07 10.72 -3.55
N ILE A 42 -5.13 11.27 -4.14
CA ILE A 42 -5.57 12.64 -3.85
C ILE A 42 -6.05 12.73 -2.40
N ALA A 43 -6.88 11.79 -1.96
CA ALA A 43 -7.40 11.77 -0.59
C ALA A 43 -6.28 11.72 0.46
N THR A 44 -5.30 10.82 0.28
CA THR A 44 -4.16 10.71 1.22
C THR A 44 -3.30 11.97 1.21
N THR A 45 -3.10 12.59 0.04
CA THR A 45 -2.32 13.82 -0.09
C THR A 45 -2.99 14.98 0.64
N VAL A 46 -4.31 15.14 0.48
CA VAL A 46 -5.07 16.20 1.15
C VAL A 46 -5.05 16.02 2.68
N VAL A 47 -5.33 14.81 3.16
CA VAL A 47 -5.33 14.51 4.60
C VAL A 47 -3.93 14.73 5.19
N GLY A 48 -2.88 14.25 4.49
CA GLY A 48 -1.49 14.47 4.89
C GLY A 48 -1.12 15.95 4.91
N GLY A 49 -1.53 16.73 3.91
CA GLY A 49 -1.27 18.17 3.82
C GLY A 49 -1.92 18.95 4.97
N ILE A 50 -3.15 18.61 5.33
CA ILE A 50 -3.85 19.21 6.48
C ILE A 50 -3.13 18.88 7.79
N GLY A 51 -2.77 17.61 7.99
CA GLY A 51 -2.02 17.19 9.19
C GLY A 51 -0.67 17.91 9.31
N TYR A 52 0.05 18.03 8.19
CA TYR A 52 1.32 18.75 8.12
C TYR A 52 1.14 20.24 8.45
N PHE A 53 0.10 20.90 7.94
CA PHE A 53 -0.15 22.32 8.22
C PHE A 53 -0.31 22.60 9.71
N PHE A 54 -1.10 21.78 10.42
CA PHE A 54 -1.26 21.95 11.87
C PHE A 54 0.06 21.69 12.62
N ASN A 55 0.76 20.62 12.28
CA ASN A 55 2.05 20.30 12.90
C ASN A 55 3.09 21.42 12.67
N TYR A 56 3.15 21.96 11.46
CA TYR A 56 4.00 23.08 11.13
C TYR A 56 3.72 24.29 12.03
N ARG A 57 2.44 24.62 12.26
CA ARG A 57 2.07 25.72 13.16
C ARG A 57 2.54 25.49 14.61
N TYR A 58 2.47 24.27 15.11
CA TYR A 58 3.00 23.92 16.43
C TYR A 58 4.52 24.02 16.47
N ALA A 59 5.23 23.36 15.55
CA ALA A 59 6.69 23.41 15.49
C ALA A 59 7.24 24.84 15.37
N ARG A 60 6.52 25.72 14.65
CA ARG A 60 6.89 27.14 14.55
C ARG A 60 6.75 27.88 15.88
N ARG A 61 5.74 27.57 16.69
CA ARG A 61 5.59 28.16 18.04
C ARG A 61 6.75 27.73 18.94
N ASP A 62 7.06 26.45 18.96
CA ASP A 62 8.14 25.89 19.78
C ASP A 62 9.51 26.47 19.38
N GLN A 63 9.74 26.65 18.08
CA GLN A 63 10.95 27.31 17.58
C GLN A 63 11.06 28.76 18.03
N VAL A 64 9.95 29.49 18.08
CA VAL A 64 9.95 30.88 18.57
C VAL A 64 10.22 30.90 20.07
N GLU A 65 9.56 30.04 20.85
CA GLU A 65 9.76 29.93 22.29
C GLU A 65 11.23 29.62 22.63
N LEU A 66 11.82 28.62 21.98
CA LEU A 66 13.21 28.23 22.21
C LEU A 66 14.20 29.34 21.83
N ARG A 67 13.91 30.10 20.76
CA ARG A 67 14.74 31.25 20.37
C ARG A 67 14.62 32.38 21.39
N SER A 68 13.41 32.68 21.85
CA SER A 68 13.18 33.69 22.88
C SER A 68 13.88 33.33 24.19
N ALA A 69 13.79 32.08 24.63
CA ALA A 69 14.50 31.59 25.82
C ALA A 69 16.02 31.71 25.69
N LYS A 70 16.58 31.33 24.53
CA LYS A 70 18.01 31.50 24.24
C LYS A 70 18.42 32.96 24.30
N LEU A 71 17.66 33.87 23.67
CA LEU A 71 17.95 35.30 23.68
C LEU A 71 17.91 35.89 25.08
N ALA A 72 16.98 35.43 25.94
CA ALA A 72 16.89 35.88 27.32
C ALA A 72 18.10 35.49 28.17
N ILE A 73 18.64 34.28 27.96
CA ILE A 73 19.76 33.73 28.74
C ILE A 73 21.13 34.13 28.16
N MET A 74 21.20 34.40 26.85
CA MET A 74 22.43 34.77 26.12
C MET A 74 23.30 35.85 26.81
N PRO A 75 22.76 36.98 27.30
CA PRO A 75 23.62 38.01 27.93
C PRO A 75 24.32 37.51 29.20
N MET A 76 23.65 36.66 30.00
CA MET A 76 24.27 36.07 31.18
C MET A 76 25.40 35.12 30.80
N LEU A 77 25.18 34.26 29.80
CA LEU A 77 26.21 33.33 29.31
C LEU A 77 27.41 34.05 28.68
N LEU A 78 27.15 35.16 27.99
CA LEU A 78 28.22 36.02 27.46
C LEU A 78 29.02 36.66 28.60
N ALA A 79 28.35 37.18 29.63
CA ALA A 79 29.03 37.74 30.79
C ALA A 79 29.86 36.71 31.57
N GLU A 80 29.39 35.46 31.66
CA GLU A 80 30.15 34.36 32.24
C GLU A 80 31.40 34.04 31.42
N ARG A 81 31.27 33.98 30.08
CA ARG A 81 32.41 33.76 29.17
C ARG A 81 33.42 34.90 29.22
N ASP A 82 32.97 36.15 29.28
CA ASP A 82 33.85 37.33 29.31
C ASP A 82 34.59 37.48 30.65
N ARG A 83 34.15 36.76 31.70
CA ARG A 83 34.81 36.71 33.01
C ARG A 83 36.00 35.74 33.05
N GLU A 84 35.95 34.68 32.23
CA GLU A 84 37.04 33.70 32.07
C GLU A 84 38.23 34.32 31.29
#